data_AF-A0AAW2UQ55-F1
#
_entry.id   AF-A0AAW2UQ55-F1
#
_cell.length_a   1.000
_cell.length_b   1.000
_cell.length_c   1.000
_cell.angle_alpha   90.00
_cell.angle_beta   90.00
_cell.angle_gamma   90.00
#
_symmetry.space_group_name_H-M   'P 1'
#
loop_
_entity.id
_entity.type
_entity.pdbx_description
1 polymer ?
#
loop_
_entity_poly.entity_id
_entity_poly.type
_entity_poly.pdbx_seq_one_letter_code
_entity_poly.pdbx_strand_id
1 'polypeptide(L)'
;MLDKRVTSAIDEASILTDAVDVRVDDVQAEVNLLKRVVGRDKDCAPMSKVKVHDPKPFGSAHSAKELENFLWDIETYFQAARIPEAEKVSITSMYLTSDAKLWWRTRLSDDASANWDKIEMWDVLKKELKDQFLPYITSWLARESLRN
;
A
#
# COMPACT_ATOMS: atom_id res chain seq x y z
N MET A 1 -1.33 36.18 -61.29
CA MET A 1 -0.48 35.20 -60.58
C MET A 1 -0.69 35.25 -59.05
N LEU A 2 -1.03 36.41 -58.47
CA LEU A 2 -1.30 36.55 -57.02
C LEU A 2 -2.59 35.84 -56.54
N ASP A 3 -3.71 35.94 -57.26
CA ASP A 3 -4.99 35.31 -56.89
C ASP A 3 -4.89 33.81 -56.61
N LYS A 4 -4.21 33.06 -57.50
CA LYS A 4 -4.07 31.60 -57.37
C LYS A 4 -3.25 31.18 -56.13
N ARG A 5 -2.33 32.04 -55.67
CA ARG A 5 -1.52 31.79 -54.48
C ARG A 5 -2.31 32.08 -53.20
N VAL A 6 -3.15 33.10 -53.23
CA VAL A 6 -4.04 33.45 -52.11
C VAL A 6 -5.09 32.36 -51.92
N THR A 7 -5.72 31.87 -52.99
CA THR A 7 -6.69 30.77 -52.88
C THR A 7 -6.06 29.46 -52.42
N SER A 8 -4.84 29.14 -52.88
CA SER A 8 -4.09 27.95 -52.43
C SER A 8 -3.75 28.02 -50.93
N ALA A 9 -3.31 29.17 -50.44
CA ALA A 9 -2.98 29.34 -49.02
C ALA A 9 -4.22 29.25 -48.10
N ILE A 10 -5.40 29.67 -48.59
CA ILE A 10 -6.66 29.55 -47.87
C ILE A 10 -7.10 28.08 -47.77
N ASP A 11 -6.93 27.31 -48.84
CA ASP A 11 -7.23 25.87 -48.87
C ASP A 11 -6.32 25.09 -47.90
N GLU A 12 -5.01 25.36 -47.93
CA GLU A 12 -4.04 24.77 -47.00
C GLU A 12 -4.33 25.13 -45.53
N ALA A 13 -4.68 26.38 -45.25
CA ALA A 13 -5.07 26.82 -43.91
C ALA A 13 -6.36 26.12 -43.43
N SER A 14 -7.28 25.84 -44.34
CA SER A 14 -8.54 25.14 -44.03
C SER A 14 -8.27 23.67 -43.68
N ILE A 15 -7.43 22.99 -44.47
CA ILE A 15 -6.99 21.60 -44.20
C ILE A 15 -6.27 21.51 -42.85
N LEU A 16 -5.41 22.48 -42.54
CA LEU A 16 -4.70 22.53 -41.27
C LEU A 16 -5.64 22.77 -40.09
N THR A 17 -6.70 23.56 -40.28
CA THR A 17 -7.70 23.81 -39.24
C THR A 17 -8.50 22.53 -38.94
N ASP A 18 -8.97 21.83 -39.98
CA ASP A 18 -9.67 20.55 -39.84
C ASP A 18 -8.79 19.49 -39.14
N ALA A 19 -7.51 19.44 -39.49
CA ALA A 19 -6.56 18.50 -38.87
C ALA A 19 -6.32 18.82 -37.38
N VAL A 20 -6.34 20.09 -36.99
CA VAL A 20 -6.23 20.49 -35.58
C VAL A 20 -7.51 20.15 -34.81
N ASP A 21 -8.69 20.37 -35.39
CA ASP A 21 -9.97 20.05 -34.76
C ASP A 21 -10.09 18.55 -34.46
N VAL A 22 -9.71 17.69 -35.42
CA VAL A 22 -9.68 16.22 -35.21
C VAL A 22 -8.78 15.84 -34.03
N ARG A 23 -7.62 16.48 -33.90
CA ARG A 23 -6.68 16.20 -32.80
C ARG A 23 -7.17 16.75 -31.46
N VAL A 24 -7.88 17.87 -31.46
CA VAL A 24 -8.51 18.43 -30.26
C VAL A 24 -9.60 17.49 -29.77
N ASP A 25 -10.43 16.96 -30.66
CA ASP A 25 -11.47 15.99 -30.31
C ASP A 25 -10.90 14.69 -29.75
N ASP A 26 -9.81 14.18 -30.33
CA ASP A 26 -9.13 12.97 -29.85
C ASP A 26 -8.54 13.17 -28.44
N VAL A 27 -7.80 14.28 -28.23
CA VAL A 27 -7.29 14.64 -26.90
C VAL A 27 -8.42 14.85 -25.91
N GLN A 28 -9.53 15.45 -26.32
CA GLN A 28 -10.70 15.66 -25.47
C GLN A 28 -11.35 14.32 -25.08
N ALA A 29 -11.38 13.34 -25.98
CA ALA A 29 -11.85 11.98 -25.71
C ALA A 29 -10.92 11.24 -24.73
N GLU A 30 -9.60 11.31 -24.92
CA GLU A 30 -8.62 10.73 -24.00
C GLU A 30 -8.70 11.35 -22.60
N VAL A 31 -8.81 12.69 -22.50
CA VAL A 31 -9.00 13.39 -21.22
C VAL A 31 -10.29 12.96 -20.54
N ASN A 32 -11.38 12.74 -21.29
CA ASN A 32 -12.65 12.28 -20.73
C ASN A 32 -12.56 10.83 -20.25
N LEU A 33 -11.81 9.97 -20.95
CA LEU A 33 -11.54 8.60 -20.50
C LEU A 33 -10.69 8.60 -19.22
N LEU A 34 -9.61 9.38 -19.18
CA LEU A 34 -8.77 9.55 -17.99
C LEU A 34 -9.55 10.12 -16.81
N LYS A 35 -10.40 11.13 -17.04
CA LYS A 35 -11.31 11.67 -16.01
C LYS A 35 -12.31 10.64 -15.53
N ARG A 36 -12.76 9.71 -16.36
CA ARG A 36 -13.65 8.60 -15.94
C ARG A 36 -12.90 7.54 -15.15
N VAL A 37 -11.65 7.24 -15.51
CA VAL A 37 -10.80 6.31 -14.76
C VAL A 37 -10.42 6.90 -13.40
N VAL A 38 -9.94 8.15 -13.37
CA VAL A 38 -9.63 8.90 -12.14
C VAL A 38 -10.89 9.25 -11.33
N GLY A 39 -12.03 9.43 -12.00
CA GLY A 39 -13.33 9.67 -11.37
C GLY A 39 -13.91 8.44 -10.69
N ARG A 40 -13.53 7.22 -11.10
CA ARG A 40 -13.91 5.98 -10.39
C ARG A 40 -13.25 5.84 -9.02
N ASP A 41 -12.16 6.56 -8.76
CA ASP A 41 -11.58 6.65 -7.41
C ASP A 41 -12.28 7.72 -6.54
N LYS A 42 -13.15 8.55 -7.12
CA LYS A 42 -13.93 9.57 -6.39
C LYS A 42 -15.37 9.17 -6.12
N ASP A 43 -15.89 8.17 -6.81
CA ASP A 43 -17.02 7.38 -6.31
C ASP A 43 -16.50 6.36 -5.29
N CYS A 44 -15.90 6.90 -4.24
CA CYS A 44 -16.10 6.30 -2.93
C CYS A 44 -17.60 6.40 -2.68
N ALA A 45 -18.33 5.36 -3.13
CA ALA A 45 -19.65 4.99 -2.60
C ALA A 45 -19.67 5.38 -1.13
N PRO A 46 -20.74 6.04 -0.62
CA PRO A 46 -20.75 6.55 0.74
C PRO A 46 -20.27 5.41 1.62
N MET A 47 -19.01 5.51 2.08
CA MET A 47 -18.42 4.46 2.87
C MET A 47 -19.41 4.39 4.00
N SER A 48 -20.13 3.27 4.06
CA SER A 48 -20.79 2.90 5.28
C SER A 48 -19.70 3.15 6.30
N LYS A 49 -19.95 4.11 7.20
CA LYS A 49 -19.12 4.33 8.36
C LYS A 49 -19.33 3.09 9.21
N VAL A 50 -18.86 1.94 8.70
CA VAL A 50 -18.47 0.80 9.47
C VAL A 50 -17.49 1.46 10.41
N LYS A 51 -17.93 1.64 11.65
CA LYS A 51 -17.02 1.95 12.74
C LYS A 51 -16.04 0.80 12.72
N VAL A 52 -14.94 0.97 12.00
CA VAL A 52 -13.86 0.00 12.00
C VAL A 52 -13.42 0.04 13.44
N HIS A 53 -13.69 -1.05 14.15
CA HIS A 53 -13.31 -1.15 15.53
C HIS A 53 -11.79 -1.07 15.56
N ASP A 54 -11.26 -0.15 16.37
CA ASP A 54 -9.82 -0.02 16.50
C ASP A 54 -9.23 -1.36 16.97
N PRO A 55 -8.22 -1.90 16.28
CA PRO A 55 -7.63 -3.17 16.65
C PRO A 55 -7.03 -3.06 18.06
N LYS A 56 -7.21 -4.13 18.84
CA LYS A 56 -6.72 -4.18 20.22
C LYS A 56 -5.18 -4.18 20.20
N PRO A 57 -4.50 -3.34 21.00
CA PRO A 57 -3.04 -3.39 21.08
C PRO A 57 -2.53 -4.75 21.59
N PHE A 58 -1.41 -5.21 21.04
CA PHE A 58 -0.76 -6.46 21.43
C PHE A 58 0.53 -6.18 22.20
N GLY A 59 0.74 -6.84 23.34
CA GLY A 59 1.96 -6.67 24.15
C GLY A 59 2.29 -7.81 25.08
N SER A 60 1.47 -8.86 25.14
CA SER A 60 1.63 -10.03 26.01
C SER A 60 2.36 -11.15 25.28
N ALA A 61 3.58 -11.48 25.71
CA ALA A 61 4.46 -12.41 25.02
C ALA A 61 4.08 -13.91 25.11
N HIS A 62 2.90 -14.26 25.65
CA HIS A 62 2.67 -15.62 26.19
C HIS A 62 1.39 -16.31 25.70
N SER A 63 0.60 -15.68 24.82
CA SER A 63 -0.61 -16.28 24.29
C SER A 63 -0.62 -16.28 22.77
N ALA A 64 -0.34 -17.45 22.19
CA ALA A 64 -0.50 -17.70 20.76
C ALA A 64 -1.89 -17.26 20.27
N LYS A 65 -2.91 -17.46 21.09
CA LYS A 65 -4.28 -17.05 20.80
C LYS A 65 -4.42 -15.53 20.70
N GLU A 66 -3.79 -14.77 21.60
CA GLU A 66 -3.87 -13.30 21.56
C GLU A 66 -3.10 -12.73 20.37
N LEU A 67 -1.98 -13.35 19.99
CA LEU A 67 -1.23 -12.97 18.79
C LEU A 67 -2.04 -13.24 17.51
N GLU A 68 -2.61 -14.43 17.36
CA GLU A 68 -3.42 -14.77 16.17
C GLU A 68 -4.69 -13.89 16.09
N ASN A 69 -5.34 -13.62 17.23
CA ASN A 69 -6.45 -12.67 17.28
C ASN A 69 -6.03 -11.25 16.85
N PHE A 70 -4.89 -10.76 17.36
CA PHE A 70 -4.36 -9.46 16.97
C PHE A 70 -4.07 -9.37 15.47
N LEU A 71 -3.41 -10.38 14.90
CA LEU A 71 -3.12 -10.43 13.47
C LEU A 71 -4.40 -10.47 12.63
N TRP A 72 -5.42 -11.20 13.08
CA TRP A 72 -6.71 -11.24 12.41
C TRP A 72 -7.46 -9.90 12.49
N ASP A 73 -7.47 -9.27 13.67
CA ASP A 73 -8.11 -7.97 13.91
C ASP A 73 -7.47 -6.87 13.05
N ILE A 74 -6.13 -6.80 13.02
CA ILE A 74 -5.42 -5.78 12.23
C ILE A 74 -5.54 -6.03 10.72
N GLU A 75 -5.59 -7.27 10.27
CA GLU A 75 -5.80 -7.60 8.85
C GLU A 75 -7.23 -7.21 8.43
N THR A 76 -8.22 -7.47 9.28
CA THR A 76 -9.60 -7.03 9.08
C THR A 76 -9.69 -5.50 9.04
N TYR A 77 -8.97 -4.82 9.95
CA TYR A 77 -8.85 -3.36 9.93
C TYR A 77 -8.27 -2.85 8.61
N PHE A 78 -7.17 -3.44 8.11
CA PHE A 78 -6.57 -3.05 6.84
C PHE A 78 -7.52 -3.23 5.66
N GLN A 79 -8.29 -4.32 5.63
CA GLN A 79 -9.30 -4.55 4.59
C GLN A 79 -10.45 -3.53 4.66
N ALA A 80 -10.95 -3.25 5.85
CA ALA A 80 -12.04 -2.30 6.05
C ALA A 80 -11.62 -0.85 5.75
N ALA A 81 -10.41 -0.46 6.15
CA ALA A 81 -9.86 0.87 5.95
C ALA A 81 -9.12 1.06 4.61
N ARG A 82 -9.02 0.01 3.78
CA ARG A 82 -8.32 0.01 2.47
C ARG A 82 -6.88 0.53 2.55
N ILE A 83 -6.15 0.08 3.57
CA ILE A 83 -4.78 0.52 3.85
C ILE A 83 -3.81 -0.05 2.80
N PRO A 84 -2.95 0.77 2.18
CA PRO A 84 -1.95 0.31 1.21
C PRO A 84 -0.85 -0.52 1.88
N GLU A 85 -0.27 -1.47 1.14
CA GLU A 85 0.73 -2.43 1.66
C GLU A 85 1.94 -1.73 2.32
N ALA A 86 2.40 -0.63 1.75
CA ALA A 86 3.55 0.15 2.23
C ALA A 86 3.35 0.74 3.64
N GLU A 87 2.10 0.91 4.08
CA GLU A 87 1.79 1.52 5.38
C GLU A 87 1.49 0.48 6.47
N LYS A 88 1.18 -0.76 6.10
CA LYS A 88 0.75 -1.79 7.05
C LYS A 88 1.74 -2.05 8.17
N VAL A 89 3.03 -2.21 7.83
CA VAL A 89 4.08 -2.43 8.83
C VAL A 89 4.17 -1.26 9.82
N SER A 90 4.15 -0.03 9.30
CA SER A 90 4.21 1.18 10.12
C SER A 90 3.01 1.25 11.06
N ILE A 91 1.79 1.01 10.54
CA ILE A 91 0.57 1.03 11.34
C ILE A 91 0.57 -0.07 12.39
N THR A 92 0.89 -1.32 12.04
CA THR A 92 0.95 -2.43 13.02
C THR A 92 1.93 -2.11 14.15
N SER A 93 3.07 -1.50 13.85
CA SER A 93 4.06 -1.12 14.86
C SER A 93 3.51 -0.16 15.92
N MET A 94 2.53 0.68 15.56
CA MET A 94 1.86 1.59 16.48
C MET A 94 0.97 0.84 17.48
N TYR A 95 0.42 -0.30 17.09
CA TYR A 95 -0.41 -1.17 17.93
C TYR A 95 0.40 -2.18 18.76
N LEU A 96 1.72 -2.25 18.58
CA LEU A 96 2.60 -3.03 19.45
C LEU A 96 2.85 -2.28 20.76
N THR A 97 2.82 -3.03 21.86
CA THR A 97 3.00 -2.55 23.24
C THR A 97 3.93 -3.49 24.02
N SER A 98 4.38 -3.07 25.21
CA SER A 98 5.19 -3.87 26.14
C SER A 98 6.35 -4.61 25.45
N ASP A 99 6.47 -5.94 25.64
CA ASP A 99 7.57 -6.76 25.11
C ASP A 99 7.60 -6.79 23.58
N ALA A 100 6.43 -6.79 22.93
CA ALA A 100 6.34 -6.74 21.47
C ALA A 100 6.89 -5.42 20.90
N LYS A 101 6.66 -4.30 21.61
CA LYS A 101 7.22 -3.00 21.23
C LYS A 101 8.73 -2.93 21.47
N LEU A 102 9.22 -3.55 22.54
CA LEU A 102 10.65 -3.63 22.82
C LEU A 102 11.38 -4.47 21.76
N TRP A 103 10.81 -5.62 21.40
CA TRP A 103 11.30 -6.45 20.31
C TRP A 103 11.36 -5.69 18.98
N TRP A 104 10.28 -4.99 18.60
CA TRP A 104 10.26 -4.18 17.37
C TRP A 104 11.36 -3.12 17.32
N ARG A 105 11.60 -2.41 18.44
CA ARG A 105 12.67 -1.40 18.54
C ARG A 105 14.07 -2.01 18.41
N THR A 106 14.25 -3.21 18.95
CA THR A 106 15.51 -3.97 18.85
C THR A 106 15.73 -4.39 17.40
N ARG A 107 14.71 -4.94 16.75
CA ARG A 107 14.75 -5.37 15.34
C ARG A 107 15.10 -4.22 14.39
N LEU A 108 14.55 -3.02 14.62
CA LEU A 108 14.90 -1.81 13.85
C LEU A 108 16.36 -1.35 14.06
N SER A 109 16.92 -1.59 15.24
CA SER A 109 18.32 -1.22 15.54
C SER A 109 19.30 -2.26 14.97
N ASP A 110 18.91 -3.53 14.97
CA ASP A 110 19.68 -4.64 14.43
C ASP A 110 19.69 -4.67 12.89
N ASP A 111 18.59 -4.27 12.22
CA ASP A 111 18.55 -4.06 10.75
C ASP A 111 19.62 -3.05 10.28
N ALA A 112 19.98 -2.08 11.13
CA ALA A 112 20.99 -1.08 10.81
C ALA A 112 22.44 -1.57 11.02
N SER A 113 22.64 -2.66 11.77
CA SER A 113 23.96 -3.12 12.22
C SER A 113 24.32 -4.54 11.75
N ALA A 114 23.33 -5.34 11.35
CA ALA A 114 23.50 -6.72 10.92
C ALA A 114 22.77 -6.97 9.59
N ASN A 115 23.22 -8.02 8.90
CA ASN A 115 22.80 -8.48 7.58
C ASN A 115 21.36 -9.04 7.53
N TRP A 116 20.43 -8.48 8.31
CA TRP A 116 19.04 -8.91 8.40
C TRP A 116 18.21 -8.20 7.33
N ASP A 117 17.26 -8.93 6.74
CA ASP A 117 16.36 -8.38 5.75
C ASP A 117 15.39 -7.40 6.39
N LYS A 118 15.20 -6.26 5.71
CA LYS A 118 14.33 -5.18 6.17
C LYS A 118 12.89 -5.64 6.20
N ILE A 119 12.21 -5.43 7.33
CA ILE A 119 10.77 -5.75 7.47
C ILE A 119 9.95 -4.64 6.80
N GLU A 120 9.86 -4.66 5.48
CA GLU A 120 9.01 -3.73 4.71
C GLU A 120 7.66 -4.32 4.31
N MET A 121 7.56 -5.65 4.28
CA MET A 121 6.38 -6.37 3.83
C MET A 121 5.57 -6.90 5.02
N TRP A 122 4.24 -6.78 4.91
CA TRP A 122 3.31 -7.25 5.93
C TRP A 122 3.48 -8.74 6.24
N ASP A 123 3.68 -9.58 5.22
CA ASP A 123 3.88 -11.02 5.41
C ASP A 123 5.17 -11.36 6.16
N VAL A 124 6.24 -10.58 5.95
CA VAL A 124 7.50 -10.73 6.69
C VAL A 124 7.29 -10.39 8.17
N LEU A 125 6.59 -9.28 8.44
CA LEU A 125 6.24 -8.89 9.82
C LEU A 125 5.40 -9.96 10.53
N LYS A 126 4.38 -10.51 9.86
CA LYS A 126 3.54 -11.60 10.41
C LYS A 126 4.38 -12.81 10.78
N LYS A 127 5.30 -13.23 9.89
CA LYS A 127 6.18 -14.36 10.13
C LYS A 127 7.08 -14.11 11.33
N GLU A 128 7.77 -12.98 11.38
CA GLU A 128 8.68 -12.65 12.48
C GLU A 128 7.97 -12.53 13.83
N LEU A 129 6.78 -11.90 13.87
CA LEU A 129 5.96 -11.87 15.09
C LEU A 129 5.59 -13.27 15.57
N LYS A 130 5.22 -14.17 14.64
CA LYS A 130 4.91 -15.57 14.97
C LYS A 130 6.14 -16.31 15.47
N ASP A 131 7.29 -16.15 14.82
CA ASP A 131 8.53 -16.82 15.20
C ASP A 131 8.98 -16.42 16.62
N GLN A 132 8.78 -15.15 16.99
CA GLN A 132 9.19 -14.59 18.28
C GLN A 132 8.23 -14.91 19.42
N PHE A 133 6.92 -14.85 19.18
CA PHE A 133 5.90 -14.96 20.22
C PHE A 133 5.15 -16.30 20.23
N LEU A 134 5.47 -17.24 19.32
CA LEU A 134 4.93 -18.61 19.35
C LEU A 134 6.00 -19.62 19.81
N PRO A 135 5.81 -20.26 20.99
CA PRO A 135 6.81 -21.13 21.61
C PRO A 135 7.20 -22.38 20.80
N TYR A 136 6.36 -22.80 19.83
CA TYR A 136 6.65 -23.97 18.99
C TYR A 136 7.83 -23.72 18.03
N ILE A 137 7.93 -22.51 17.45
CA ILE A 137 8.98 -22.16 16.48
C ILE A 137 10.27 -21.70 17.18
N THR A 138 10.15 -20.96 18.29
CA THR A 138 11.29 -20.48 19.08
C THR A 138 12.13 -21.63 19.64
N SER A 139 11.53 -22.77 19.98
CA SER A 139 12.26 -23.94 20.48
C SER A 139 13.21 -24.57 19.44
N TRP A 140 12.91 -24.45 18.13
CA TRP A 140 13.78 -24.93 17.07
C TRP A 140 14.90 -23.93 16.79
N LEU A 141 14.59 -22.63 16.68
CA LEU A 141 15.59 -21.57 16.50
C LEU A 141 16.57 -21.47 17.67
N ALA A 142 16.09 -21.64 18.92
CA ALA A 142 16.94 -21.64 20.10
C ALA A 142 17.87 -22.86 20.18
N ARG A 143 17.51 -23.99 19.54
CA ARG A 143 18.38 -25.17 19.47
C ARG A 143 19.42 -25.06 18.36
N GLU A 144 19.08 -24.38 17.27
CA GLU A 144 20.00 -24.13 16.15
C GLU A 144 21.07 -23.08 16.54
N SER A 145 20.70 -22.05 17.31
CA SER A 145 21.63 -21.00 17.78
C SER A 145 22.63 -21.47 18.85
N LEU A 146 22.33 -22.56 19.58
CA LEU A 146 23.25 -23.18 20.54
C LEU A 146 24.23 -24.17 19.89
N ARG A 147 24.13 -24.41 18.57
CA ARG A 147 25.00 -25.34 17.83
C ARG A 147 26.13 -24.65 17.04
N ASN A 148 26.23 -23.32 17.06
CA ASN A 148 27.32 -22.56 16.43
C ASN A 148 28.19 -21.84 17.45
#